data_AF-A0A6P2D9U9-F1
#
_entry.id   AF-A0A6P2D9U9-F1
#
_cell.length_a   1.000
_cell.length_b   1.000
_cell.length_c   1.000
_cell.angle_alpha   90.00
_cell.angle_beta   90.00
_cell.angle_gamma   90.00
#
_symmetry.space_group_name_H-M   'P 1'
#
loop_
_entity.id
_entity.type
_entity.pdbx_description
1 polymer ?
#
loop_
_entity_poly.entity_id
_entity_poly.type
_entity_poly.pdbx_seq_one_letter_code
_entity_poly.pdbx_strand_id
1 'polypeptide(L)'
;MKIVPRVPFLFALPLLVCATSGPGAAADPAPTLAEILKDYESLGLPLPPKTAKFVRYRGFAREEDEPVGYGLAFELKPGTKTENPVLLDGTYEWHTERDPRAQEVKPNRDALKGTEFSADEALVLAVQCQSRGWTDLAQALYERSQKQSEKSPRELLTDRAVGYWWGNVTHPTIDRAIVIKRLKELMRRDPKLDDEASRELMRGLELALVPSTAKPGSAEALIDALVDYHAEIGREIISPHGPAYWRIAELGFDAVPALIEHLGDDRLTRAAMVGFNNFGTWNLRVGDVVGDLLEGLAAEKLARGTDKEDVGGGWLRRQQGWRIRKVAATEWWAKAQKQGEEAYLLDRVLPSAPERDRRAGANEHLLRVIAAKYPKQVPVLYRKVLDQRPELDSSALVETLARGSTPVKDKLDLLARGAEHKDYAHRLPALREIKKLDQKRFDALLLATIENFPKDVPGKYALCNAGPIAALAIESTDPRVWAVLEKVAKRSALGVRMELLSEFGDPQELRHRVERLRLLAAFLDDSELQDVKADERFVIPNGGYRHDRIEVRDYVALDLADLLEIKVKPKDVRTPAEWAEIRAKVRESLKRELDKMK
;
A
#
# COMPACT_ATOMS: atom_id res chain seq x y z
N MET A 1 29.93 15.57 -13.26
CA MET A 1 29.51 14.21 -12.85
C MET A 1 29.45 13.37 -14.12
N LYS A 2 30.47 12.55 -14.39
CA LYS A 2 30.47 11.67 -15.58
C LYS A 2 29.50 10.53 -15.29
N ILE A 3 28.34 10.55 -15.92
CA ILE A 3 27.39 9.44 -15.92
C ILE A 3 28.13 8.29 -16.61
N VAL A 4 28.60 7.32 -15.84
CA VAL A 4 29.06 6.05 -16.40
C VAL A 4 27.79 5.33 -16.86
N PRO A 5 27.58 5.09 -18.17
CA PRO A 5 26.42 4.36 -18.62
C PRO A 5 26.63 2.90 -18.23
N ARG A 6 25.95 2.45 -17.17
CA ARG A 6 25.62 1.03 -17.08
C ARG A 6 24.60 0.76 -18.18
N VAL A 7 24.88 -0.32 -18.92
CA VAL A 7 24.13 -0.89 -20.03
C VAL A 7 22.66 -0.51 -19.96
N PRO A 8 22.13 0.27 -20.92
CA PRO A 8 20.70 0.41 -21.06
C PRO A 8 20.13 -1.01 -21.24
N PHE A 9 19.05 -1.35 -20.55
CA PHE A 9 18.09 -2.29 -21.11
C PHE A 9 17.50 -1.63 -22.37
N LEU A 10 18.32 -1.57 -23.41
CA LEU A 10 17.91 -1.34 -24.77
C LEU A 10 17.32 -2.69 -25.20
N PHE A 11 16.02 -2.71 -25.45
CA PHE A 11 15.53 -3.53 -26.54
C PHE A 11 16.39 -3.18 -27.76
N ALA A 12 17.36 -4.04 -28.07
CA ALA A 12 18.16 -3.89 -29.27
C ALA A 12 17.19 -3.92 -30.45
N LEU A 13 17.10 -2.81 -31.19
CA LEU A 13 16.57 -2.84 -32.54
C LEU A 13 17.39 -3.87 -33.33
N PRO A 14 16.79 -4.87 -33.97
CA PRO A 14 17.54 -5.82 -34.75
C PRO A 14 18.16 -5.11 -35.96
N LEU A 15 19.49 -5.19 -36.06
CA LEU A 15 20.21 -4.98 -37.31
C LEU A 15 19.60 -5.94 -38.35
N LEU A 16 19.07 -5.38 -39.43
CA LEU A 16 18.48 -6.13 -40.54
C LEU A 16 19.59 -6.91 -41.26
N VAL A 17 19.94 -8.08 -40.75
CA VAL A 17 20.72 -9.07 -41.47
C VAL A 17 19.76 -9.68 -42.48
N CYS A 18 19.98 -9.42 -43.77
CA CYS A 18 19.34 -10.16 -44.85
C CYS A 18 19.83 -11.62 -44.81
N ALA A 19 19.25 -12.42 -43.92
CA ALA A 19 19.42 -13.86 -43.94
C ALA A 19 18.75 -14.39 -45.22
N THR A 20 19.55 -14.98 -46.08
CA THR A 20 19.06 -15.81 -47.19
C THR A 20 18.20 -16.92 -46.59
N SER A 21 16.89 -16.83 -46.74
CA SER A 21 15.93 -17.85 -46.34
C SER A 21 16.18 -19.11 -47.16
N GLY A 22 16.94 -20.05 -46.59
CA GLY A 22 16.94 -21.43 -47.05
C GLY A 22 15.52 -22.00 -46.98
N PRO A 23 15.19 -23.04 -47.76
CA PRO A 23 13.88 -23.67 -47.72
C PRO A 23 13.54 -24.04 -46.28
N GLY A 24 12.52 -23.38 -45.72
CA GLY A 24 12.13 -23.53 -44.33
C GLY A 24 11.83 -25.00 -44.04
N ALA A 25 12.55 -25.59 -43.10
CA ALA A 25 12.16 -26.86 -42.52
C ALA A 25 10.70 -26.74 -42.07
N ALA A 26 9.86 -27.71 -42.46
CA ALA A 26 8.46 -27.73 -42.04
C ALA A 26 8.42 -27.61 -40.51
N ALA A 27 7.68 -26.63 -39.99
CA ALA A 27 7.55 -26.44 -38.56
C ALA A 27 6.99 -27.73 -37.93
N ASP A 28 7.59 -28.17 -36.83
CA ASP A 28 7.08 -29.30 -36.07
C ASP A 28 5.59 -29.08 -35.75
N PRO A 29 4.74 -30.12 -35.81
CA PRO A 29 3.33 -29.99 -35.48
C PRO A 29 3.18 -29.43 -34.07
N ALA A 30 2.22 -28.52 -33.89
CA ALA A 30 1.94 -27.95 -32.58
C ALA A 30 1.58 -29.07 -31.58
N PRO A 31 2.07 -29.00 -30.33
CA PRO A 31 1.78 -30.01 -29.33
C PRO A 31 0.26 -30.10 -29.06
N THR A 32 -0.20 -31.27 -28.66
CA THR A 32 -1.58 -31.49 -28.24
C THR A 32 -1.82 -30.90 -26.86
N LEU A 33 -3.08 -30.59 -26.52
CA LEU A 33 -3.42 -30.05 -25.20
C LEU A 33 -3.12 -31.03 -24.05
N ALA A 34 -3.19 -32.34 -24.30
CA ALA A 34 -2.79 -33.36 -23.34
C ALA A 34 -1.27 -33.34 -23.06
N GLU A 35 -0.45 -33.11 -24.09
CA GLU A 35 1.00 -32.94 -23.91
C GLU A 35 1.31 -31.65 -23.17
N ILE A 36 0.61 -30.55 -23.47
CA ILE A 36 0.76 -29.29 -22.73
C ILE A 36 0.32 -29.42 -21.27
N LEU A 37 -0.76 -30.16 -20.98
CA LEU A 37 -1.17 -30.45 -19.59
C LEU A 37 -0.09 -31.22 -18.84
N LYS A 38 0.51 -32.24 -19.46
CA LYS A 38 1.64 -32.97 -18.86
C LYS A 38 2.83 -32.05 -18.59
N ASP A 39 3.16 -31.16 -19.53
CA ASP A 39 4.21 -30.16 -19.34
C ASP A 39 3.86 -29.21 -18.17
N TYR A 40 2.62 -28.74 -18.09
CA TYR A 40 2.14 -27.85 -17.02
C TYR A 40 2.25 -28.49 -15.63
N GLU A 41 1.83 -29.75 -15.49
CA GLU A 41 1.96 -30.54 -14.26
C GLU A 41 3.44 -30.76 -13.90
N SER A 42 4.28 -31.06 -14.89
CA SER A 42 5.72 -31.25 -14.67
C SER A 42 6.39 -30.00 -14.12
N LEU A 43 5.93 -28.81 -14.54
CA LEU A 43 6.38 -27.50 -14.07
C LEU A 43 5.84 -27.15 -12.66
N GLY A 44 4.95 -27.97 -12.09
CA GLY A 44 4.40 -27.78 -10.76
C GLY A 44 3.47 -26.57 -10.63
N LEU A 45 2.84 -26.15 -11.73
CA LEU A 45 1.90 -25.04 -11.73
C LEU A 45 0.56 -25.45 -11.10
N PRO A 46 -0.17 -24.51 -10.47
CA PRO A 46 -1.38 -24.84 -9.73
C PRO A 46 -2.49 -25.31 -10.67
N LEU A 47 -3.15 -26.40 -10.31
CA LEU A 47 -4.37 -26.87 -10.95
C LEU A 47 -5.56 -26.60 -10.02
N PRO A 48 -6.73 -26.25 -10.57
CA PRO A 48 -7.92 -26.03 -9.76
C PRO A 48 -8.36 -27.36 -9.10
N PRO A 49 -8.74 -27.36 -7.81
CA PRO A 49 -9.25 -28.56 -7.16
C PRO A 49 -10.54 -29.02 -7.85
N LYS A 50 -10.86 -30.32 -7.80
CA LYS A 50 -12.04 -30.89 -8.49
C LYS A 50 -13.38 -30.27 -8.06
N THR A 51 -13.42 -29.64 -6.89
CA THR A 51 -14.59 -28.97 -6.32
C THR A 51 -14.69 -27.50 -6.72
N ALA A 52 -13.63 -26.89 -7.28
CA ALA A 52 -13.66 -25.48 -7.66
C ALA A 52 -14.67 -25.26 -8.79
N LYS A 53 -15.49 -24.22 -8.64
CA LYS A 53 -16.49 -23.81 -9.62
C LYS A 53 -15.83 -23.00 -10.73
N PHE A 54 -16.35 -23.12 -11.94
CA PHE A 54 -15.94 -22.26 -13.04
C PHE A 54 -16.76 -20.98 -12.99
N VAL A 55 -16.09 -19.84 -12.82
CA VAL A 55 -16.76 -18.56 -12.59
C VAL A 55 -16.34 -17.54 -13.63
N ARG A 56 -17.29 -16.69 -13.99
CA ARG A 56 -17.07 -15.43 -14.72
C ARG A 56 -17.09 -14.31 -13.71
N TYR A 57 -16.11 -13.41 -13.81
CA TYR A 57 -16.02 -12.27 -12.91
C TYR A 57 -15.86 -10.97 -13.70
N ARG A 58 -16.23 -9.86 -13.06
CA ARG A 58 -16.12 -8.53 -13.65
C ARG A 58 -14.68 -8.02 -13.52
N GLY A 59 -14.02 -7.77 -14.64
CA GLY A 59 -12.70 -7.13 -14.67
C GLY A 59 -12.77 -5.65 -14.27
N PHE A 60 -11.60 -5.05 -14.06
CA PHE A 60 -11.50 -3.62 -13.83
C PHE A 60 -11.75 -2.86 -15.14
N ALA A 61 -12.85 -2.12 -15.21
CA ALA A 61 -12.99 -1.11 -16.25
C ALA A 61 -11.99 0.01 -15.95
N ARG A 62 -11.16 0.41 -16.93
CA ARG A 62 -10.18 1.49 -16.72
C ARG A 62 -10.90 2.83 -16.68
N GLU A 63 -12.00 2.94 -17.42
CA GLU A 63 -12.85 4.12 -17.48
C GLU A 63 -14.33 3.73 -17.31
N GLU A 64 -15.17 4.67 -16.90
CA GLU A 64 -16.58 4.41 -16.62
C GLU A 64 -17.38 4.03 -17.88
N ASP A 65 -16.93 4.50 -19.06
CA ASP A 65 -17.56 4.26 -20.36
C ASP A 65 -16.98 3.05 -21.12
N GLU A 66 -15.90 2.44 -20.64
CA GLU A 66 -15.36 1.25 -21.27
C GLU A 66 -16.30 0.05 -21.05
N PRO A 67 -16.57 -0.76 -22.09
CA PRO A 67 -17.32 -1.98 -21.92
C PRO A 67 -16.64 -2.82 -20.86
N VAL A 68 -17.43 -3.28 -19.88
CA VAL A 68 -16.93 -4.09 -18.78
C VAL A 68 -16.30 -5.36 -19.33
N GLY A 69 -14.98 -5.45 -19.24
CA GLY A 69 -14.25 -6.68 -19.50
C GLY A 69 -14.64 -7.75 -18.49
N TYR A 70 -14.74 -9.00 -18.94
CA TYR A 70 -14.98 -10.14 -18.06
C TYR A 70 -13.81 -11.12 -18.13
N GLY A 71 -13.38 -11.59 -16.96
CA GLY A 71 -12.45 -12.69 -16.82
C GLY A 71 -13.17 -14.01 -16.55
N LEU A 72 -12.44 -15.11 -16.72
CA LEU A 72 -12.85 -16.45 -16.30
C LEU A 72 -11.79 -17.00 -15.35
N ALA A 73 -12.23 -17.62 -14.26
CA ALA A 73 -11.35 -18.17 -13.23
C ALA A 73 -12.00 -19.40 -12.57
N PHE A 74 -11.23 -20.05 -11.71
CA PHE A 74 -11.76 -21.08 -10.81
C PHE A 74 -11.95 -20.52 -9.41
N GLU A 75 -13.15 -20.65 -8.83
CA GLU A 75 -13.40 -20.26 -7.45
C GLU A 75 -12.80 -21.31 -6.50
N LEU A 76 -11.69 -20.97 -5.86
CA LEU A 76 -11.00 -21.83 -4.88
C LEU A 76 -11.72 -21.82 -3.54
N LYS A 77 -12.16 -20.64 -3.11
CA LYS A 77 -12.94 -20.42 -1.89
C LYS A 77 -14.13 -19.51 -2.22
N PRO A 78 -15.36 -19.93 -1.96
CA PRO A 78 -16.52 -19.07 -2.13
C PRO A 78 -16.47 -17.83 -1.24
N GLY A 79 -16.98 -16.71 -1.75
CA GLY A 79 -17.17 -15.51 -0.96
C GLY A 79 -18.18 -15.72 0.17
N THR A 80 -18.02 -14.97 1.25
CA THR A 80 -19.00 -14.86 2.33
C THR A 80 -19.59 -13.44 2.34
N LYS A 81 -20.44 -13.12 3.32
CA LYS A 81 -20.93 -11.75 3.49
C LYS A 81 -19.81 -10.75 3.82
N THR A 82 -18.69 -11.23 4.33
CA THR A 82 -17.59 -10.40 4.86
C THR A 82 -16.27 -10.63 4.14
N GLU A 83 -16.18 -11.64 3.28
CA GLU A 83 -14.97 -12.00 2.56
C GLU A 83 -15.29 -12.19 1.08
N ASN A 84 -14.50 -11.59 0.20
CA ASN A 84 -14.60 -11.85 -1.24
C ASN A 84 -14.15 -13.28 -1.56
N PRO A 85 -14.63 -13.87 -2.68
CA PRO A 85 -14.14 -15.17 -3.13
C PRO A 85 -12.64 -15.13 -3.44
N VAL A 86 -11.97 -16.27 -3.26
CA VAL A 86 -10.59 -16.47 -3.71
C VAL A 86 -10.64 -17.16 -5.07
N LEU A 87 -10.06 -16.53 -6.08
CA LEU A 87 -10.09 -17.01 -7.45
C LEU A 87 -8.70 -17.50 -7.87
N LEU A 88 -8.62 -18.62 -8.59
CA LEU A 88 -7.43 -18.99 -9.35
C LEU A 88 -7.56 -18.39 -10.74
N ASP A 89 -6.82 -17.30 -10.96
CA ASP A 89 -6.77 -16.58 -12.23
C ASP A 89 -5.40 -16.79 -12.90
N GLY A 90 -5.42 -17.52 -14.01
CA GLY A 90 -4.21 -18.13 -14.58
C GLY A 90 -3.50 -18.97 -13.52
N THR A 91 -2.30 -18.56 -13.14
CA THR A 91 -1.46 -19.24 -12.13
C THR A 91 -1.47 -18.57 -10.76
N TYR A 92 -2.28 -17.54 -10.53
CA TYR A 92 -2.26 -16.76 -9.29
C TYR A 92 -3.54 -16.95 -8.48
N GLU A 93 -3.40 -17.05 -7.16
CA GLU A 93 -4.51 -16.87 -6.23
C GLU A 93 -4.81 -15.38 -6.10
N TRP A 94 -5.96 -14.96 -6.59
CA TRP A 94 -6.38 -13.58 -6.58
C TRP A 94 -7.32 -13.31 -5.40
N HIS A 95 -6.81 -12.54 -4.45
CA HIS A 95 -7.54 -11.98 -3.32
C HIS A 95 -7.90 -10.53 -3.65
N THR A 96 -9.12 -10.29 -4.12
CA THR A 96 -9.57 -8.93 -4.45
C THR A 96 -10.16 -8.24 -3.22
N GLU A 97 -9.82 -6.96 -3.02
CA GLU A 97 -10.44 -6.09 -2.02
C GLU A 97 -11.88 -5.73 -2.42
N ARG A 98 -12.21 -5.77 -3.72
CA ARG A 98 -13.55 -5.48 -4.27
C ARG A 98 -14.28 -6.78 -4.59
N ASP A 99 -15.59 -6.83 -4.34
CA ASP A 99 -16.42 -7.95 -4.76
C ASP A 99 -16.32 -8.13 -6.29
N PRO A 100 -15.72 -9.24 -6.77
CA PRO A 100 -15.54 -9.48 -8.20
C PRO A 100 -16.87 -9.84 -8.89
N ARG A 101 -17.95 -10.00 -8.12
CA ARG A 101 -19.27 -10.47 -8.55
C ARG A 101 -19.13 -11.76 -9.35
N ALA A 102 -18.35 -12.70 -8.82
CA ALA A 102 -18.10 -13.99 -9.44
C ALA A 102 -19.42 -14.74 -9.61
N GLN A 103 -19.72 -15.16 -10.85
CA GLN A 103 -20.92 -15.90 -11.20
C GLN A 103 -20.52 -17.24 -11.79
N GLU A 104 -21.07 -18.33 -11.24
CA GLU A 104 -20.88 -19.66 -11.78
C GLU A 104 -21.41 -19.73 -13.22
N VAL A 105 -20.58 -20.23 -14.13
CA VAL A 105 -20.92 -20.39 -15.55
C VAL A 105 -20.68 -21.84 -15.97
N LYS A 106 -21.46 -22.31 -16.95
CA LYS A 106 -21.24 -23.64 -17.53
C LYS A 106 -19.91 -23.64 -18.31
N PRO A 107 -19.04 -24.65 -18.12
CA PRO A 107 -17.74 -24.71 -18.78
C PRO A 107 -17.86 -25.18 -20.23
N ASN A 108 -18.45 -24.35 -21.09
CA ASN A 108 -18.61 -24.59 -22.52
C ASN A 108 -18.14 -23.36 -23.33
N ARG A 109 -18.15 -23.44 -24.66
CA ARG A 109 -17.68 -22.36 -25.55
C ARG A 109 -18.39 -21.02 -25.33
N ASP A 110 -19.65 -21.02 -24.90
CA ASP A 110 -20.42 -19.79 -24.66
C ASP A 110 -19.86 -18.97 -23.49
N ALA A 111 -19.14 -19.61 -22.55
CA ALA A 111 -18.48 -18.92 -21.46
C ALA A 111 -17.43 -17.89 -21.93
N LEU A 112 -16.87 -18.07 -23.13
CA LEU A 112 -15.87 -17.18 -23.74
C LEU A 112 -16.47 -15.87 -24.29
N LYS A 113 -17.81 -15.74 -24.32
CA LYS A 113 -18.47 -14.58 -24.92
C LYS A 113 -18.27 -13.32 -24.08
N GLY A 114 -17.61 -12.32 -24.66
CA GLY A 114 -17.32 -11.04 -24.00
C GLY A 114 -16.22 -11.13 -22.96
N THR A 115 -15.31 -12.10 -23.10
CA THR A 115 -14.11 -12.22 -22.28
C THR A 115 -12.87 -11.85 -23.07
N GLU A 116 -11.92 -11.23 -22.39
CA GLU A 116 -10.63 -10.80 -22.94
C GLU A 116 -9.51 -11.55 -22.22
N PHE A 117 -8.60 -12.11 -23.00
CA PHE A 117 -7.45 -12.87 -22.51
C PHE A 117 -6.24 -12.53 -23.37
N SER A 118 -5.08 -12.44 -22.75
CA SER A 118 -3.82 -12.61 -23.44
C SER A 118 -3.67 -14.06 -23.94
N ALA A 119 -2.70 -14.29 -24.84
CA ALA A 119 -2.43 -15.62 -25.35
C ALA A 119 -1.98 -16.60 -24.24
N ASP A 120 -1.19 -16.15 -23.26
CA ASP A 120 -0.73 -16.98 -22.15
C ASP A 120 -1.85 -17.28 -21.13
N GLU A 121 -2.72 -16.31 -20.84
CA GLU A 121 -3.90 -16.52 -19.99
C GLU A 121 -4.85 -17.55 -20.60
N ALA A 122 -5.14 -17.43 -21.91
CA ALA A 122 -5.97 -18.38 -22.63
C ALA A 122 -5.35 -19.80 -22.62
N LEU A 123 -4.03 -19.92 -22.78
CA LEU A 123 -3.32 -21.19 -22.73
C LEU A 123 -3.43 -21.85 -21.35
N VAL A 124 -3.14 -21.11 -20.27
CA VAL A 124 -3.22 -21.63 -18.90
C VAL A 124 -4.64 -22.10 -18.59
N LEU A 125 -5.63 -21.29 -18.94
CA LEU A 125 -7.03 -21.63 -18.70
C LEU A 125 -7.46 -22.86 -19.52
N ALA A 126 -6.96 -23.00 -20.76
CA ALA A 126 -7.17 -24.20 -21.58
C ALA A 126 -6.68 -25.46 -20.87
N VAL A 127 -5.46 -25.43 -20.34
CA VAL A 127 -4.85 -26.54 -19.61
C VAL A 127 -5.63 -26.90 -18.35
N GLN A 128 -6.03 -25.89 -17.58
CA GLN A 128 -6.83 -26.10 -16.38
C GLN A 128 -8.20 -26.69 -16.71
N CYS A 129 -8.87 -26.23 -17.78
CA CYS A 129 -10.12 -26.84 -18.27
C CYS A 129 -9.91 -28.28 -18.74
N GLN A 130 -8.79 -28.58 -19.40
CA GLN A 130 -8.42 -29.93 -19.82
C GLN A 130 -8.27 -30.86 -18.62
N SER A 131 -7.59 -30.42 -17.55
CA SER A 131 -7.42 -31.22 -16.33
C SER A 131 -8.76 -31.53 -15.62
N ARG A 132 -9.80 -30.72 -15.87
CA ARG A 132 -11.16 -30.90 -15.37
C ARG A 132 -12.06 -31.73 -16.30
N GLY A 133 -11.54 -32.16 -17.46
CA GLY A 133 -12.28 -32.93 -18.46
C GLY A 133 -13.23 -32.10 -19.32
N TRP A 134 -13.08 -30.77 -19.35
CA TRP A 134 -13.92 -29.87 -20.16
C TRP A 134 -13.32 -29.63 -21.55
N THR A 135 -13.14 -30.73 -22.29
CA THR A 135 -12.36 -30.78 -23.54
C THR A 135 -12.80 -29.75 -24.58
N ASP A 136 -14.10 -29.53 -24.77
CA ASP A 136 -14.60 -28.60 -25.81
C ASP A 136 -14.25 -27.13 -25.53
N LEU A 137 -14.33 -26.72 -24.26
CA LEU A 137 -13.93 -25.38 -23.82
C LEU A 137 -12.40 -25.25 -23.84
N ALA A 138 -11.70 -26.28 -23.36
CA ALA A 138 -10.25 -26.34 -23.32
C ALA A 138 -9.64 -26.17 -24.73
N GLN A 139 -10.18 -26.90 -25.72
CA GLN A 139 -9.75 -26.81 -27.11
C GLN A 139 -10.02 -25.41 -27.72
N ALA A 140 -11.16 -24.79 -27.42
CA ALA A 140 -11.48 -23.45 -27.91
C ALA A 140 -10.54 -22.37 -27.34
N LEU A 141 -10.17 -22.47 -26.07
CA LEU A 141 -9.18 -21.61 -25.44
C LEU A 141 -7.77 -21.82 -26.02
N TYR A 142 -7.40 -23.07 -26.28
CA TYR A 142 -6.12 -23.41 -26.90
C TYR A 142 -5.98 -22.83 -28.31
N GLU A 143 -7.00 -23.00 -29.16
CA GLU A 143 -7.05 -22.40 -30.49
C GLU A 143 -6.99 -20.87 -30.44
N ARG A 144 -7.64 -20.25 -29.45
CA ARG A 144 -7.59 -18.80 -29.24
C ARG A 144 -6.16 -18.34 -28.91
N SER A 145 -5.49 -19.02 -27.99
CA SER A 145 -4.10 -18.76 -27.64
C SER A 145 -3.17 -18.83 -28.86
N GLN A 146 -3.28 -19.90 -29.65
CA GLN A 146 -2.47 -20.10 -30.86
C GLN A 146 -2.71 -19.03 -31.93
N LYS A 147 -3.91 -18.48 -32.03
CA LYS A 147 -4.22 -17.38 -32.97
C LYS A 147 -3.68 -16.03 -32.53
N GLN A 148 -3.45 -15.83 -31.24
CA GLN A 148 -3.06 -14.55 -30.66
C GLN A 148 -1.54 -14.37 -30.49
N SER A 149 -0.74 -15.42 -30.69
CA SER A 149 0.69 -15.41 -30.40
C SER A 149 1.50 -16.13 -31.47
N GLU A 150 2.67 -15.58 -31.79
CA GLU A 150 3.67 -16.23 -32.64
C GLU A 150 4.52 -17.25 -31.87
N LYS A 151 4.58 -17.13 -30.54
CA LYS A 151 5.29 -18.10 -29.68
C LYS A 151 4.57 -19.44 -29.68
N SER A 152 5.35 -20.51 -29.64
CA SER A 152 4.81 -21.84 -29.45
C SER A 152 4.13 -21.97 -28.07
N PRO A 153 3.13 -22.87 -27.92
CA PRO A 153 2.49 -23.11 -26.64
C PRO A 153 3.45 -23.51 -25.52
N ARG A 154 4.55 -24.23 -25.83
CA ARG A 154 5.58 -24.58 -24.84
C ARG A 154 6.38 -23.37 -24.37
N GLU A 155 6.68 -22.43 -25.26
CA GLU A 155 7.36 -21.17 -24.88
C GLU A 155 6.45 -20.32 -24.01
N LEU A 156 5.17 -20.14 -24.38
CA LEU A 156 4.19 -19.42 -23.55
C LEU A 156 4.04 -20.03 -22.15
N LEU A 157 3.97 -21.36 -22.08
CA LEU A 157 3.90 -22.08 -20.82
C LEU A 157 5.18 -21.92 -19.98
N THR A 158 6.35 -21.88 -20.63
CA THR A 158 7.65 -21.68 -19.95
C THR A 158 7.74 -20.27 -19.38
N ASP A 159 7.37 -19.23 -20.16
CA ASP A 159 7.29 -17.84 -19.71
C ASP A 159 6.36 -17.70 -18.49
N ARG A 160 5.20 -18.37 -18.55
CA ARG A 160 4.25 -18.36 -17.42
C ARG A 160 4.82 -19.03 -16.18
N ALA A 161 5.47 -20.18 -16.35
CA ALA A 161 6.05 -20.91 -15.23
C ALA A 161 7.18 -20.14 -14.56
N VAL A 162 8.00 -19.47 -15.36
CA VAL A 162 9.04 -18.55 -14.91
C VAL A 162 8.44 -17.41 -14.09
N GLY A 163 7.43 -16.71 -14.62
CA GLY A 163 6.74 -15.64 -13.89
C GLY A 163 6.13 -16.12 -12.57
N TYR A 164 5.48 -17.28 -12.57
CA TYR A 164 4.92 -17.89 -11.35
C TYR A 164 5.99 -18.20 -10.31
N TRP A 165 7.06 -18.93 -10.67
CA TRP A 165 8.07 -19.35 -9.69
C TRP A 165 8.95 -18.19 -9.21
N TRP A 166 9.25 -17.19 -10.06
CA TRP A 166 9.90 -15.96 -9.62
C TRP A 166 9.02 -15.14 -8.68
N GLY A 167 7.73 -14.99 -8.98
CA GLY A 167 6.79 -14.32 -8.07
C GLY A 167 6.69 -15.01 -6.70
N ASN A 168 6.91 -16.32 -6.65
CA ASN A 168 6.87 -17.09 -5.41
C ASN A 168 8.16 -17.04 -4.57
N VAL A 169 9.23 -16.39 -5.05
CA VAL A 169 10.45 -16.15 -4.24
C VAL A 169 10.13 -15.34 -2.99
N THR A 170 9.21 -14.37 -3.11
CA THR A 170 8.78 -13.48 -2.03
C THR A 170 7.52 -13.94 -1.32
N HIS A 171 6.90 -15.05 -1.75
CA HIS A 171 5.68 -15.52 -1.09
C HIS A 171 5.99 -15.97 0.34
N PRO A 172 5.27 -15.47 1.38
CA PRO A 172 5.66 -15.66 2.77
C PRO A 172 5.60 -17.11 3.25
N THR A 173 4.70 -17.91 2.67
CA THR A 173 4.42 -19.28 3.15
C THR A 173 4.96 -20.40 2.27
N ILE A 174 5.51 -20.08 1.08
CA ILE A 174 5.99 -21.11 0.17
C ILE A 174 7.40 -21.56 0.57
N ASP A 175 7.60 -22.87 0.55
CA ASP A 175 8.90 -23.50 0.75
C ASP A 175 9.87 -23.11 -0.38
N ARG A 176 10.94 -22.39 -0.02
CA ARG A 176 11.99 -21.95 -0.95
C ARG A 176 12.71 -23.11 -1.60
N ALA A 177 12.82 -24.27 -0.95
CA ALA A 177 13.47 -25.43 -1.55
C ALA A 177 12.71 -25.91 -2.80
N ILE A 178 11.38 -25.84 -2.78
CA ILE A 178 10.53 -26.15 -3.93
C ILE A 178 10.76 -25.11 -5.04
N VAL A 179 10.78 -23.82 -4.69
CA VAL A 179 11.02 -22.73 -5.66
C VAL A 179 12.39 -22.91 -6.35
N ILE A 180 13.46 -23.14 -5.57
CA ILE A 180 14.82 -23.39 -6.09
C ILE A 180 14.82 -24.56 -7.07
N LYS A 181 14.22 -25.68 -6.68
CA LYS A 181 14.15 -26.88 -7.51
C LYS A 181 13.50 -26.59 -8.86
N ARG A 182 12.40 -25.84 -8.86
CA ARG A 182 11.61 -25.51 -10.06
C ARG A 182 12.31 -24.52 -10.97
N LEU A 183 12.94 -23.48 -10.40
CA LEU A 183 13.73 -22.54 -11.18
C LEU A 183 14.94 -23.21 -11.83
N LYS A 184 15.66 -24.11 -11.12
CA LYS A 184 16.75 -24.90 -11.71
C LYS A 184 16.29 -25.83 -12.83
N GLU A 185 15.08 -26.36 -12.73
CA GLU A 185 14.47 -27.18 -13.79
C GLU A 185 14.16 -26.34 -15.03
N LEU A 186 13.58 -25.15 -14.84
CA LEU A 186 13.32 -24.18 -15.90
C LEU A 186 14.60 -23.73 -16.61
N MET A 187 15.65 -23.36 -15.85
CA MET A 187 16.95 -22.95 -16.41
C MET A 187 17.65 -24.06 -17.21
N ARG A 188 17.45 -25.34 -16.82
CA ARG A 188 17.95 -26.48 -17.60
C ARG A 188 17.15 -26.70 -18.88
N ARG A 189 15.84 -26.42 -18.84
CA ARG A 189 14.92 -26.58 -19.98
C ARG A 189 15.11 -25.48 -21.02
N ASP A 190 15.31 -24.24 -20.56
CA ASP A 190 15.59 -23.08 -21.41
C ASP A 190 16.89 -22.38 -20.94
N PRO A 191 18.02 -22.65 -21.61
CA PRO A 191 19.30 -22.04 -21.28
C PRO A 191 19.32 -20.51 -21.36
N LYS A 192 18.36 -19.86 -22.02
CA LYS A 192 18.26 -18.38 -22.04
C LYS A 192 17.93 -17.81 -20.66
N LEU A 193 17.31 -18.61 -19.80
CA LEU A 193 17.01 -18.24 -18.41
C LEU A 193 18.24 -18.38 -17.49
N ASP A 194 19.32 -19.03 -17.94
CA ASP A 194 20.56 -19.20 -17.17
C ASP A 194 21.53 -18.03 -17.39
N ASP A 195 21.05 -16.82 -17.09
CA ASP A 195 21.83 -15.59 -17.11
C ASP A 195 22.46 -15.25 -15.74
N GLU A 196 23.31 -14.22 -15.72
CA GLU A 196 24.00 -13.79 -14.50
C GLU A 196 23.02 -13.40 -13.38
N ALA A 197 21.97 -12.66 -13.72
CA ALA A 197 20.96 -12.21 -12.76
C ALA A 197 20.20 -13.39 -12.11
N SER A 198 19.82 -14.37 -12.92
CA SER A 198 19.15 -15.60 -12.45
C SER A 198 20.07 -16.43 -11.57
N ARG A 199 21.34 -16.57 -11.92
CA ARG A 199 22.33 -17.25 -11.07
C ARG A 199 22.55 -16.54 -9.74
N GLU A 200 22.59 -15.21 -9.74
CA GLU A 200 22.69 -14.44 -8.49
C GLU A 200 21.46 -14.60 -7.60
N LEU A 201 20.25 -14.53 -8.19
CA LEU A 201 19.01 -14.79 -7.48
C LEU A 201 19.02 -16.18 -6.84
N MET A 202 19.40 -17.20 -7.62
CA MET A 202 19.48 -18.58 -7.15
C MET A 202 20.48 -18.74 -5.99
N ARG A 203 21.66 -18.12 -6.10
CA ARG A 203 22.66 -18.10 -5.02
C ARG A 203 22.09 -17.51 -3.74
N GLY A 204 21.43 -16.34 -3.83
CA GLY A 204 20.83 -15.70 -2.67
C GLY A 204 19.70 -16.53 -2.04
N LEU A 205 18.93 -17.24 -2.87
CA LEU A 205 17.86 -18.12 -2.39
C LEU A 205 18.40 -19.37 -1.67
N GLU A 206 19.48 -19.95 -2.18
CA GLU A 206 20.19 -21.07 -1.55
C GLU A 206 20.81 -20.67 -0.21
N LEU A 207 21.46 -19.50 -0.16
CA LEU A 207 22.00 -18.96 1.09
C LEU A 207 20.90 -18.75 2.13
N ALA A 208 19.70 -18.34 1.71
CA ALA A 208 18.57 -18.13 2.61
C ALA A 208 17.98 -19.42 3.19
N LEU A 209 18.31 -20.59 2.64
CA LEU A 209 17.94 -21.89 3.21
C LEU A 209 18.91 -22.38 4.30
N VAL A 210 20.09 -21.77 4.43
CA VAL A 210 21.07 -22.15 5.43
C VAL A 210 20.56 -21.72 6.81
N PRO A 211 20.32 -22.66 7.75
CA PRO A 211 19.84 -22.31 9.08
C PRO A 211 20.83 -21.40 9.82
N SER A 212 20.30 -20.49 10.64
CA SER A 212 21.11 -19.69 11.55
C SER A 212 21.92 -20.58 12.50
N THR A 213 23.20 -20.25 12.66
CA THR A 213 24.08 -20.84 13.68
C THR A 213 24.36 -19.87 14.83
N ALA A 214 23.80 -18.67 14.78
CA ALA A 214 23.94 -17.66 15.81
C ALA A 214 23.23 -18.08 17.11
N LYS A 215 23.70 -17.53 18.23
CA LYS A 215 23.10 -17.80 19.54
C LYS A 215 21.66 -17.26 19.56
N PRO A 216 20.64 -18.06 19.94
CA PRO A 216 19.26 -17.56 20.04
C PRO A 216 19.16 -16.29 20.89
N GLY A 217 18.48 -15.28 20.34
CA GLY A 217 18.29 -13.97 20.98
C GLY A 217 19.46 -12.99 20.83
N SER A 218 20.56 -13.36 20.17
CA SER A 218 21.61 -12.40 19.80
C SER A 218 21.17 -11.50 18.65
N ALA A 219 21.87 -10.39 18.43
CA ALA A 219 21.62 -9.49 17.31
C ALA A 219 21.77 -10.24 15.96
N GLU A 220 22.77 -11.10 15.85
CA GLU A 220 23.01 -11.94 14.67
C GLU A 220 21.85 -12.91 14.42
N ALA A 221 21.31 -13.56 15.45
CA ALA A 221 20.17 -14.46 15.27
C ALA A 221 18.90 -13.71 14.82
N LEU A 222 18.70 -12.47 15.29
CA LEU A 222 17.61 -11.62 14.81
C LEU A 222 17.82 -11.17 13.36
N ILE A 223 19.05 -10.82 12.98
CA ILE A 223 19.41 -10.46 11.60
C ILE A 223 19.25 -11.68 10.68
N ASP A 224 19.67 -12.86 11.10
CA ASP A 224 19.48 -14.12 10.37
C ASP A 224 18.00 -14.39 10.10
N ALA A 225 17.12 -14.07 11.04
CA ALA A 225 15.68 -14.22 10.86
C ALA A 225 15.09 -13.26 9.81
N LEU A 226 15.83 -12.24 9.35
CA LEU A 226 15.38 -11.36 8.26
C LEU A 226 15.33 -12.08 6.90
N VAL A 227 15.79 -13.32 6.78
CA VAL A 227 15.50 -14.13 5.58
C VAL A 227 13.99 -14.27 5.33
N ASP A 228 13.16 -14.19 6.38
CA ASP A 228 11.69 -14.20 6.28
C ASP A 228 11.06 -12.80 6.39
N TYR A 229 11.88 -11.75 6.32
CA TYR A 229 11.41 -10.38 6.24
C TYR A 229 10.55 -10.20 4.99
N HIS A 230 9.29 -9.85 5.19
CA HIS A 230 8.37 -9.45 4.14
C HIS A 230 7.95 -8.00 4.42
N ALA A 231 7.83 -7.24 3.35
CA ALA A 231 7.16 -5.95 3.35
C ALA A 231 6.44 -5.83 2.02
N GLU A 232 5.22 -5.31 2.04
CA GLU A 232 4.52 -4.94 0.83
C GLU A 232 5.16 -3.65 0.30
N ILE A 233 6.23 -3.80 -0.47
CA ILE A 233 6.98 -2.67 -1.02
C ILE A 233 6.45 -2.45 -2.43
N GLY A 234 6.02 -1.24 -2.74
CA GLY A 234 5.60 -0.85 -4.10
C GLY A 234 4.19 -0.26 -4.23
N ARG A 235 3.37 -0.33 -3.19
CA ARG A 235 2.31 0.68 -2.99
C ARG A 235 2.96 1.89 -2.32
N GLU A 236 2.52 3.11 -2.62
CA GLU A 236 3.17 4.40 -2.31
C GLU A 236 3.45 4.69 -0.82
N ILE A 237 3.20 3.74 0.06
CA ILE A 237 3.45 3.77 1.49
C ILE A 237 4.29 2.54 1.79
N ILE A 238 5.52 2.72 2.27
CA ILE A 238 6.34 1.63 2.81
C ILE A 238 5.47 0.95 3.87
N SER A 239 5.02 -0.27 3.60
CA SER A 239 4.25 -1.04 4.58
C SER A 239 5.03 -1.15 5.90
N PRO A 240 4.34 -1.14 7.06
CA PRO A 240 4.99 -1.13 8.35
C PRO A 240 5.96 -2.31 8.45
N HIS A 241 7.21 -2.03 8.84
CA HIS A 241 8.20 -3.08 9.04
C HIS A 241 7.70 -4.10 10.08
N GLY A 242 7.99 -5.38 9.84
CA GLY A 242 7.57 -6.47 10.72
C GLY A 242 8.26 -6.45 12.10
N PRO A 243 7.75 -7.21 13.10
CA PRO A 243 8.28 -7.19 14.47
C PRO A 243 9.77 -7.54 14.59
N ALA A 244 10.30 -8.44 13.76
CA ALA A 244 11.71 -8.83 13.78
C ALA A 244 12.64 -7.64 13.46
N TYR A 245 12.27 -6.83 12.46
CA TYR A 245 12.99 -5.62 12.09
C TYR A 245 13.09 -4.65 13.27
N TRP A 246 11.95 -4.36 13.90
CA TRP A 246 11.91 -3.41 15.02
C TRP A 246 12.62 -3.91 16.28
N ARG A 247 12.61 -5.22 16.55
CA ARG A 247 13.40 -5.80 17.65
C ARG A 247 14.89 -5.56 17.47
N ILE A 248 15.41 -5.63 16.25
CA ILE A 248 16.83 -5.32 15.97
C ILE A 248 17.08 -3.83 16.20
N ALA A 249 16.20 -2.96 15.68
CA ALA A 249 16.32 -1.52 15.89
C ALA A 249 16.34 -1.17 17.39
N GLU A 250 15.46 -1.76 18.19
CA GLU A 250 15.32 -1.52 19.64
C GLU A 250 16.57 -1.89 20.47
N LEU A 251 17.47 -2.74 19.95
CA LEU A 251 18.78 -2.99 20.56
C LEU A 251 19.70 -1.76 20.50
N GLY A 252 19.47 -0.85 19.56
CA GLY A 252 20.25 0.37 19.38
C GLY A 252 21.71 0.09 19.04
N PHE A 253 22.62 0.73 19.77
CA PHE A 253 24.07 0.62 19.60
C PHE A 253 24.58 -0.82 19.79
N ASP A 254 23.88 -1.65 20.56
CA ASP A 254 24.27 -3.04 20.79
C ASP A 254 24.15 -3.90 19.50
N ALA A 255 23.28 -3.52 18.56
CA ALA A 255 23.14 -4.22 17.28
C ALA A 255 24.10 -3.70 16.19
N VAL A 256 24.66 -2.48 16.33
CA VAL A 256 25.42 -1.82 15.26
C VAL A 256 26.61 -2.65 14.75
N PRO A 257 27.46 -3.26 15.61
CA PRO A 257 28.55 -4.10 15.12
C PRO A 257 28.07 -5.26 14.25
N ALA A 258 27.01 -5.97 14.69
CA ALA A 258 26.44 -7.07 13.93
C ALA A 258 25.84 -6.59 12.61
N LEU A 259 25.13 -5.45 12.60
CA LEU A 259 24.59 -4.85 11.39
C LEU A 259 25.70 -4.51 10.37
N ILE A 260 26.80 -3.91 10.81
CA ILE A 260 27.93 -3.57 9.93
C ILE A 260 28.54 -4.83 9.29
N GLU A 261 28.67 -5.91 10.04
CA GLU A 261 29.17 -7.20 9.51
C GLU A 261 28.21 -7.82 8.48
N HIS A 262 26.90 -7.60 8.60
CA HIS A 262 25.89 -8.14 7.70
C HIS A 262 25.56 -7.27 6.49
N LEU A 263 26.23 -6.13 6.27
CA LEU A 263 26.02 -5.29 5.08
C LEU A 263 26.28 -6.02 3.75
N GLY A 264 27.14 -7.05 3.77
CA GLY A 264 27.45 -7.90 2.61
C GLY A 264 26.56 -9.12 2.46
N ASP A 265 25.54 -9.28 3.30
CA ASP A 265 24.72 -10.49 3.33
C ASP A 265 23.81 -10.61 2.10
N ASP A 266 24.10 -11.64 1.30
CA ASP A 266 23.44 -11.94 0.03
C ASP A 266 22.21 -12.84 0.15
N ARG A 267 21.85 -13.29 1.35
CA ARG A 267 20.62 -14.07 1.57
C ARG A 267 19.40 -13.27 1.13
N LEU A 268 18.51 -13.89 0.36
CA LEU A 268 17.26 -13.26 -0.04
C LEU A 268 16.27 -13.17 1.13
N THR A 269 15.55 -12.05 1.19
CA THR A 269 14.37 -11.86 2.04
C THR A 269 13.11 -12.33 1.31
N ARG A 270 11.94 -12.20 1.96
CA ARG A 270 10.62 -12.39 1.34
C ARG A 270 10.06 -11.09 0.76
N ALA A 271 10.88 -10.07 0.59
CA ALA A 271 10.47 -8.79 0.04
C ALA A 271 11.16 -8.50 -1.30
N ALA A 272 10.50 -7.70 -2.15
CA ALA A 272 11.07 -7.17 -3.37
C ALA A 272 10.79 -5.67 -3.45
N MET A 273 11.75 -4.91 -3.96
CA MET A 273 11.57 -3.50 -4.26
C MET A 273 10.93 -3.38 -5.64
N VAL A 274 9.78 -2.71 -5.73
CA VAL A 274 9.16 -2.41 -7.02
C VAL A 274 9.99 -1.38 -7.77
N GLY A 275 10.22 -1.65 -9.05
CA GLY A 275 10.95 -0.74 -9.92
C GLY A 275 10.26 0.62 -10.04
N PHE A 276 11.05 1.69 -10.19
CA PHE A 276 10.51 3.05 -10.36
C PHE A 276 11.18 3.73 -11.54
N ASN A 277 10.39 4.11 -12.55
CA ASN A 277 10.81 4.76 -13.80
C ASN A 277 11.93 4.01 -14.56
N ASN A 278 13.19 4.19 -14.16
CA ASN A 278 14.38 3.79 -14.90
C ASN A 278 15.14 2.60 -14.29
N PHE A 279 14.56 1.92 -13.30
CA PHE A 279 15.09 0.65 -12.79
C PHE A 279 13.95 -0.35 -12.59
N GLY A 280 14.25 -1.64 -12.81
CA GLY A 280 13.29 -2.72 -12.67
C GLY A 280 13.08 -3.13 -11.21
N THR A 281 12.08 -3.98 -11.00
CA THR A 281 11.84 -4.66 -9.72
C THR A 281 13.03 -5.57 -9.39
N TRP A 282 13.41 -5.64 -8.10
CA TRP A 282 14.51 -6.49 -7.64
C TRP A 282 14.23 -7.04 -6.23
N ASN A 283 14.76 -8.23 -5.91
CA ASN A 283 14.54 -8.86 -4.60
C ASN A 283 15.47 -8.28 -3.54
N LEU A 284 14.92 -7.93 -2.37
CA LEU A 284 15.72 -7.44 -1.25
C LEU A 284 16.53 -8.57 -0.63
N ARG A 285 17.80 -8.29 -0.34
CA ARG A 285 18.70 -9.16 0.43
C ARG A 285 18.76 -8.69 1.89
N VAL A 286 19.22 -9.56 2.78
CA VAL A 286 19.37 -9.24 4.22
C VAL A 286 20.25 -8.01 4.40
N GLY A 287 21.35 -7.90 3.65
CA GLY A 287 22.24 -6.73 3.70
C GLY A 287 21.57 -5.40 3.33
N ASP A 288 20.51 -5.42 2.50
CA ASP A 288 19.77 -4.20 2.13
C ASP A 288 18.88 -3.73 3.28
N VAL A 289 18.19 -4.67 3.95
CA VAL A 289 17.35 -4.40 5.13
C VAL A 289 18.20 -3.94 6.32
N VAL A 290 19.35 -4.58 6.51
CA VAL A 290 20.37 -4.19 7.50
C VAL A 290 20.89 -2.78 7.23
N GLY A 291 21.12 -2.45 5.96
CA GLY A 291 21.49 -1.09 5.56
C GLY A 291 20.43 -0.07 5.95
N ASP A 292 19.15 -0.38 5.73
CA ASP A 292 18.06 0.50 6.12
C ASP A 292 17.97 0.71 7.65
N LEU A 293 18.24 -0.34 8.45
CA LEU A 293 18.36 -0.22 9.91
C LEU A 293 19.52 0.70 10.30
N LEU A 294 20.68 0.57 9.66
CA LEU A 294 21.86 1.40 9.94
C LEU A 294 21.63 2.87 9.60
N GLU A 295 21.05 3.18 8.44
CA GLU A 295 20.70 4.56 8.09
C GLU A 295 19.66 5.15 9.06
N GLY A 296 18.67 4.34 9.48
CA GLY A 296 17.70 4.73 10.50
C GLY A 296 18.36 5.10 11.83
N LEU A 297 19.24 4.24 12.33
CA LEU A 297 20.03 4.45 13.56
C LEU A 297 21.08 5.57 13.43
N ALA A 298 21.57 5.82 12.22
CA ALA A 298 22.47 6.94 11.95
C ALA A 298 21.73 8.28 11.95
N ALA A 299 20.43 8.29 11.63
CA ALA A 299 19.66 9.50 11.37
C ALA A 299 20.33 10.43 10.35
N GLU A 300 21.11 9.86 9.44
CA GLU A 300 21.78 10.53 8.34
C GLU A 300 21.96 9.57 7.16
N LYS A 301 22.17 10.15 5.98
CA LYS A 301 22.39 9.37 4.75
C LYS A 301 23.82 8.86 4.75
N LEU A 302 23.99 7.55 4.72
CA LEU A 302 25.31 6.93 4.61
C LEU A 302 25.68 6.76 3.13
N ALA A 303 26.98 6.79 2.82
CA ALA A 303 27.45 6.61 1.46
C ALA A 303 27.17 5.19 0.97
N ARG A 304 26.64 5.06 -0.24
CA ARG A 304 26.28 3.79 -0.88
C ARG A 304 27.18 3.54 -2.09
N GLY A 305 27.31 2.28 -2.49
CA GLY A 305 28.12 1.89 -3.64
C GLY A 305 28.88 0.58 -3.45
N THR A 306 29.98 0.43 -4.18
CA THR A 306 30.93 -0.68 -4.04
C THR A 306 32.20 -0.21 -3.32
N ASP A 307 33.15 -1.13 -3.12
CA ASP A 307 34.48 -0.75 -2.64
C ASP A 307 35.22 0.19 -3.62
N LYS A 308 34.86 0.13 -4.91
CA LYS A 308 35.51 0.88 -5.99
C LYS A 308 34.73 2.13 -6.43
N GLU A 309 33.47 2.25 -6.05
CA GLU A 309 32.55 3.28 -6.57
C GLU A 309 31.67 3.82 -5.45
N ASP A 310 31.69 5.14 -5.26
CA ASP A 310 30.76 5.87 -4.40
C ASP A 310 29.68 6.53 -5.28
N VAL A 311 28.43 6.12 -5.07
CA VAL A 311 27.28 6.65 -5.83
C VAL A 311 26.50 7.71 -5.05
N GLY A 312 27.03 8.16 -3.91
CA GLY A 312 26.37 9.00 -2.93
C GLY A 312 25.44 8.21 -2.00
N GLY A 313 24.70 8.93 -1.17
CA GLY A 313 23.70 8.33 -0.27
C GLY A 313 22.26 8.67 -0.64
N GLY A 314 21.32 8.24 0.21
CA GLY A 314 19.93 8.68 0.17
C GLY A 314 18.96 7.78 -0.59
N TRP A 315 17.69 8.18 -0.54
CA TRP A 315 16.54 7.36 -0.93
C TRP A 315 16.63 6.81 -2.36
N LEU A 316 16.99 7.62 -3.35
CA LEU A 316 17.05 7.14 -4.74
C LEU A 316 18.10 6.04 -4.94
N ARG A 317 19.27 6.15 -4.28
CA ARG A 317 20.32 5.11 -4.39
C ARG A 317 19.91 3.82 -3.69
N ARG A 318 19.23 3.93 -2.55
CA ARG A 318 18.60 2.79 -1.87
C ARG A 318 17.60 2.07 -2.78
N GLN A 319 16.71 2.82 -3.44
CA GLN A 319 15.70 2.27 -4.36
C GLN A 319 16.32 1.54 -5.56
N GLN A 320 17.50 1.99 -6.01
CA GLN A 320 18.27 1.37 -7.08
C GLN A 320 19.08 0.13 -6.65
N GLY A 321 18.98 -0.31 -5.39
CA GLY A 321 19.69 -1.48 -4.87
C GLY A 321 21.15 -1.23 -4.50
N TRP A 322 21.57 0.03 -4.34
CA TRP A 322 22.93 0.32 -3.86
C TRP A 322 23.03 0.16 -2.36
N ARG A 323 23.90 -0.74 -1.92
CA ARG A 323 24.19 -1.01 -0.51
C ARG A 323 25.02 0.09 0.13
N ILE A 324 24.89 0.21 1.45
CA ILE A 324 25.76 1.06 2.26
C ILE A 324 27.18 0.50 2.23
N ARG A 325 28.17 1.37 2.04
CA ARG A 325 29.58 0.99 2.05
C ARG A 325 29.99 0.70 3.50
N LYS A 326 30.61 -0.47 3.73
CA LYS A 326 31.07 -0.88 5.09
C LYS A 326 31.97 0.18 5.74
N VAL A 327 32.86 0.80 4.95
CA VAL A 327 33.73 1.90 5.42
C VAL A 327 32.93 3.08 5.95
N ALA A 328 31.90 3.52 5.23
CA ALA A 328 31.06 4.65 5.65
C ALA A 328 30.31 4.34 6.96
N ALA A 329 29.77 3.12 7.09
CA ALA A 329 29.10 2.69 8.31
C ALA A 329 30.07 2.59 9.50
N THR A 330 31.27 2.04 9.32
CA THR A 330 32.29 1.95 10.37
C THR A 330 32.79 3.33 10.81
N GLU A 331 33.00 4.26 9.88
CA GLU A 331 33.41 5.63 10.20
C GLU A 331 32.34 6.41 10.97
N TRP A 332 31.07 6.27 10.56
CA TRP A 332 29.94 6.80 11.31
C TRP A 332 29.90 6.21 12.73
N TRP A 333 29.98 4.89 12.84
CA TRP A 333 29.89 4.18 14.11
C TRP A 333 30.98 4.62 15.09
N ALA A 334 32.23 4.72 14.63
CA ALA A 334 33.35 5.17 15.45
C ALA A 334 33.17 6.62 15.99
N LYS A 335 32.40 7.46 15.30
CA LYS A 335 32.04 8.81 15.78
C LYS A 335 30.88 8.74 16.77
N ALA A 336 29.81 8.03 16.42
CA ALA A 336 28.62 7.87 17.26
C ALA A 336 28.95 7.25 18.63
N GLN A 337 29.82 6.23 18.65
CA GLN A 337 30.23 5.55 19.88
C GLN A 337 30.90 6.50 20.89
N LYS A 338 31.64 7.52 20.43
CA LYS A 338 32.33 8.49 21.30
C LYS A 338 31.37 9.42 22.06
N GLN A 339 30.17 9.65 21.52
CA GLN A 339 29.15 10.49 22.15
C GLN A 339 28.39 9.74 23.26
N GLY A 340 28.35 8.41 23.20
CA GLY A 340 27.50 7.57 24.03
C GLY A 340 26.07 7.49 23.50
N GLU A 341 25.43 6.33 23.65
CA GLU A 341 24.14 6.02 23.02
C GLU A 341 23.03 7.03 23.38
N GLU A 342 22.69 7.17 24.67
CA GLU A 342 21.58 8.06 25.07
C GLU A 342 21.77 9.51 24.58
N ALA A 343 22.97 10.06 24.73
CA ALA A 343 23.29 11.41 24.28
C ALA A 343 23.22 11.55 22.76
N TYR A 344 23.67 10.54 22.01
CA TYR A 344 23.56 10.49 20.56
C TYR A 344 22.09 10.45 20.11
N LEU A 345 21.29 9.56 20.71
CA LEU A 345 19.88 9.41 20.38
C LEU A 345 19.11 10.72 20.62
N LEU A 346 19.31 11.37 21.77
CA LEU A 346 18.59 12.61 22.12
C LEU A 346 18.99 13.82 21.24
N ASP A 347 20.24 13.86 20.79
CA ASP A 347 20.73 14.89 19.86
C ASP A 347 20.12 14.73 18.46
N ARG A 348 19.92 13.48 18.01
CA ARG A 348 19.57 13.15 16.62
C ARG A 348 18.11 12.79 16.39
N VAL A 349 17.34 12.44 17.44
CA VAL A 349 15.94 11.98 17.28
C VAL A 349 15.02 13.06 16.71
N LEU A 350 15.27 14.33 17.01
CA LEU A 350 14.53 15.45 16.41
C LEU A 350 15.36 16.07 15.29
N PRO A 351 14.80 16.25 14.08
CA PRO A 351 15.52 16.83 12.97
C PRO A 351 15.94 18.28 13.26
N SER A 352 17.11 18.66 12.76
CA SER A 352 17.69 19.99 12.98
C SER A 352 17.00 21.10 12.19
N ALA A 353 16.35 20.77 11.06
CA ALA A 353 15.60 21.70 10.23
C ALA A 353 14.29 21.04 9.73
N PRO A 354 13.23 21.84 9.51
CA PRO A 354 12.04 21.34 8.84
C PRO A 354 12.36 20.96 7.38
N GLU A 355 11.67 19.95 6.86
CA GLU A 355 11.73 19.62 5.43
C GLU A 355 10.93 20.65 4.63
N ARG A 356 11.31 20.89 3.37
CA ARG A 356 10.79 22.02 2.57
C ARG A 356 9.26 22.01 2.39
N ASP A 357 8.65 20.83 2.35
CA ASP A 357 7.24 20.68 1.96
C ASP A 357 6.41 19.86 2.97
N ARG A 358 7.03 19.38 4.06
CA ARG A 358 6.37 18.56 5.09
C ARG A 358 6.95 18.85 6.47
N ARG A 359 6.11 18.72 7.50
CA ARG A 359 6.60 18.75 8.88
C ARG A 359 7.47 17.53 9.10
N ALA A 360 8.71 17.78 9.49
CA ALA A 360 9.61 16.69 9.81
C ALA A 360 9.17 16.06 11.14
N GLY A 361 9.02 14.75 11.16
CA GLY A 361 8.75 13.99 12.38
C GLY A 361 10.03 13.63 13.12
N ALA A 362 9.89 13.07 14.33
CA ALA A 362 10.99 12.40 15.00
C ALA A 362 11.48 11.20 14.16
N ASN A 363 12.78 10.93 14.18
CA ASN A 363 13.33 9.71 13.58
C ASN A 363 12.76 8.49 14.33
N GLU A 364 11.96 7.67 13.64
CA GLU A 364 11.24 6.55 14.26
C GLU A 364 12.19 5.49 14.85
N HIS A 365 13.30 5.17 14.19
CA HIS A 365 14.29 4.21 14.69
C HIS A 365 14.87 4.67 16.02
N LEU A 366 15.35 5.92 16.08
CA LEU A 366 15.92 6.47 17.32
C LEU A 366 14.86 6.57 18.41
N LEU A 367 13.64 6.99 18.07
CA LEU A 367 12.54 7.09 19.02
C LEU A 367 12.18 5.72 19.62
N ARG A 368 12.22 4.64 18.83
CA ARG A 368 12.00 3.28 19.33
C ARG A 368 13.11 2.81 20.27
N VAL A 369 14.38 3.09 19.95
CA VAL A 369 15.50 2.81 20.87
C VAL A 369 15.30 3.56 22.19
N ILE A 370 14.96 4.85 22.12
CA ILE A 370 14.68 5.67 23.30
C ILE A 370 13.51 5.09 24.10
N ALA A 371 12.42 4.68 23.45
CA ALA A 371 11.28 4.08 24.13
C ALA A 371 11.64 2.77 24.85
N ALA A 372 12.48 1.93 24.23
CA ALA A 372 12.88 0.64 24.77
C ALA A 372 13.90 0.78 25.91
N LYS A 373 14.96 1.58 25.71
CA LYS A 373 16.13 1.66 26.61
C LYS A 373 16.08 2.85 27.58
N TYR A 374 15.45 3.94 27.17
CA TYR A 374 15.42 5.22 27.90
C TYR A 374 14.01 5.81 28.02
N PRO A 375 12.98 5.04 28.44
CA PRO A 375 11.56 5.44 28.34
C PRO A 375 11.22 6.75 29.06
N LYS A 376 12.00 7.13 30.07
CA LYS A 376 11.84 8.39 30.80
C LYS A 376 12.06 9.63 29.93
N GLN A 377 12.77 9.50 28.81
CA GLN A 377 13.03 10.60 27.89
C GLN A 377 11.86 10.88 26.93
N VAL A 378 10.95 9.93 26.69
CA VAL A 378 9.82 10.12 25.77
C VAL A 378 8.91 11.29 26.20
N PRO A 379 8.47 11.40 27.48
CA PRO A 379 7.73 12.58 27.94
C PRO A 379 8.52 13.89 27.81
N VAL A 380 9.83 13.85 28.00
CA VAL A 380 10.71 15.04 27.90
C VAL A 380 10.78 15.53 26.45
N LEU A 381 10.97 14.62 25.50
CA LEU A 381 10.99 14.92 24.07
C LEU A 381 9.65 15.47 23.59
N TYR A 382 8.54 14.88 24.04
CA TYR A 382 7.23 15.38 23.63
C TYR A 382 6.96 16.80 24.16
N ARG A 383 7.31 17.10 25.43
CA ARG A 383 7.26 18.48 25.93
C ARG A 383 8.15 19.42 25.12
N LYS A 384 9.37 18.99 24.77
CA LYS A 384 10.29 19.77 23.95
C LYS A 384 9.69 20.12 22.59
N VAL A 385 9.01 19.17 21.93
CA VAL A 385 8.32 19.43 20.67
C VAL A 385 7.18 20.44 20.85
N LEU A 386 6.31 20.25 21.84
CA LEU A 386 5.21 21.19 22.09
C LEU A 386 5.70 22.61 22.43
N ASP A 387 6.76 22.73 23.22
CA ASP A 387 7.16 24.00 23.81
C ASP A 387 8.21 24.75 23.01
N GLN A 388 9.12 24.01 22.37
CA GLN A 388 10.35 24.57 21.78
C GLN A 388 10.46 24.30 20.29
N ARG A 389 9.78 23.28 19.76
CA ARG A 389 9.86 22.86 18.35
C ARG A 389 8.47 22.59 17.73
N PRO A 390 7.50 23.53 17.83
CA PRO A 390 6.12 23.30 17.38
C PRO A 390 5.98 23.19 15.85
N GLU A 391 7.05 23.42 15.09
CA GLU A 391 7.09 23.21 13.65
C GLU A 391 7.26 21.72 13.26
N LEU A 392 7.64 20.86 14.21
CA LEU A 392 7.80 19.42 13.98
C LEU A 392 6.46 18.67 14.04
N ASP A 393 6.40 17.47 13.47
CA ASP A 393 5.26 16.57 13.66
C ASP A 393 5.43 15.80 14.98
N SER A 394 4.38 15.75 15.81
CA SER A 394 4.39 15.01 17.09
C SER A 394 3.75 13.63 17.04
N SER A 395 3.22 13.17 15.90
CA SER A 395 2.43 11.94 15.80
C SER A 395 3.18 10.72 16.35
N ALA A 396 4.43 10.51 15.92
CA ALA A 396 5.26 9.40 16.38
C ALA A 396 5.56 9.47 17.90
N LEU A 397 5.78 10.67 18.44
CA LEU A 397 6.02 10.88 19.88
C LEU A 397 4.78 10.59 20.71
N VAL A 398 3.62 11.01 20.23
CA VAL A 398 2.33 10.76 20.88
C VAL A 398 2.01 9.27 20.93
N GLU A 399 2.16 8.56 19.80
CA GLU A 399 1.97 7.11 19.76
C GLU A 399 2.94 6.36 20.69
N THR A 400 4.21 6.78 20.68
CA THR A 400 5.25 6.19 21.53
C THR A 400 4.95 6.45 23.01
N LEU A 401 4.55 7.67 23.37
CA LEU A 401 4.14 8.02 24.72
C LEU A 401 2.94 7.18 25.17
N ALA A 402 1.92 7.03 24.32
CA ALA A 402 0.71 6.28 24.66
C ALA A 402 1.00 4.80 24.95
N ARG A 403 1.89 4.17 24.17
CA ARG A 403 2.30 2.76 24.35
C ARG A 403 3.35 2.55 25.44
N GLY A 404 4.12 3.58 25.81
CA GLY A 404 5.23 3.49 26.76
C GLY A 404 4.84 3.18 28.20
N SER A 405 5.82 3.10 29.09
CA SER A 405 5.64 2.73 30.51
C SER A 405 5.26 3.89 31.44
N THR A 406 5.07 5.11 30.90
CA THR A 406 4.65 6.28 31.68
C THR A 406 3.32 6.02 32.42
N PRO A 407 3.13 6.46 33.68
CA PRO A 407 1.84 6.33 34.36
C PRO A 407 0.70 6.94 33.54
N VAL A 408 -0.47 6.29 33.51
CA VAL A 408 -1.62 6.71 32.68
C VAL A 408 -2.04 8.16 32.96
N LYS A 409 -2.03 8.57 34.23
CA LYS A 409 -2.32 9.96 34.62
C LYS A 409 -1.37 10.94 33.95
N ASP A 410 -0.07 10.68 34.03
CA ASP A 410 0.96 11.54 33.45
C ASP A 410 0.89 11.57 31.91
N LYS A 411 0.54 10.43 31.27
CA LYS A 411 0.24 10.38 29.83
C LYS A 411 -0.93 11.29 29.49
N LEU A 412 -2.06 11.13 30.19
CA LEU A 412 -3.28 11.91 29.93
C LEU A 412 -3.06 13.41 30.12
N ASP A 413 -2.34 13.82 31.16
CA ASP A 413 -2.05 15.24 31.40
C ASP A 413 -1.15 15.82 30.31
N LEU A 414 -0.14 15.07 29.87
CA LEU A 414 0.74 15.53 28.80
C LEU A 414 0.07 15.52 27.43
N LEU A 415 -0.76 14.51 27.12
CA LEU A 415 -1.55 14.47 25.90
C LEU A 415 -2.60 15.58 25.87
N ALA A 416 -3.26 15.88 26.99
CA ALA A 416 -4.23 16.98 27.06
C ALA A 416 -3.58 18.32 26.72
N ARG A 417 -2.34 18.55 27.17
CA ARG A 417 -1.55 19.71 26.77
C ARG A 417 -1.33 19.78 25.25
N GLY A 418 -1.09 18.63 24.61
CA GLY A 418 -1.03 18.53 23.15
C GLY A 418 -2.37 18.81 22.46
N ALA A 419 -3.47 18.27 23.00
CA ALA A 419 -4.83 18.52 22.52
C ALA A 419 -5.25 19.99 22.66
N GLU A 420 -4.72 20.72 23.64
CA GLU A 420 -4.95 22.15 23.82
C GLU A 420 -4.00 23.03 22.99
N HIS A 421 -3.00 22.44 22.34
CA HIS A 421 -2.00 23.18 21.57
C HIS A 421 -2.64 23.95 20.41
N LYS A 422 -2.17 25.17 20.12
CA LYS A 422 -2.72 26.06 19.07
C LYS A 422 -2.62 25.48 17.65
N ASP A 423 -1.66 24.57 17.47
CA ASP A 423 -1.38 23.90 16.20
C ASP A 423 -2.07 22.53 16.14
N TYR A 424 -2.87 22.33 15.10
CA TYR A 424 -3.64 21.11 14.91
C TYR A 424 -2.78 19.87 14.65
N ALA A 425 -1.57 20.03 14.10
CA ALA A 425 -0.65 18.91 13.90
C ALA A 425 -0.24 18.24 15.23
N HIS A 426 -0.31 18.98 16.34
CA HIS A 426 -0.09 18.43 17.69
C HIS A 426 -1.38 17.98 18.36
N ARG A 427 -2.47 18.70 18.10
CA ARG A 427 -3.78 18.45 18.69
C ARG A 427 -4.39 17.12 18.25
N LEU A 428 -4.38 16.83 16.95
CA LEU A 428 -5.09 15.67 16.41
C LEU A 428 -4.51 14.33 16.87
N PRO A 429 -3.17 14.10 16.81
CA PRO A 429 -2.61 12.86 17.34
C PRO A 429 -2.89 12.71 18.84
N ALA A 430 -2.80 13.80 19.61
CA ALA A 430 -3.07 13.76 21.04
C ALA A 430 -4.53 13.37 21.36
N LEU A 431 -5.50 13.96 20.66
CA LEU A 431 -6.92 13.59 20.79
C LEU A 431 -7.16 12.11 20.50
N ARG A 432 -6.56 11.57 19.43
CA ARG A 432 -6.67 10.14 19.06
C ARG A 432 -6.20 9.21 20.17
N GLU A 433 -5.10 9.54 20.83
CA GLU A 433 -4.59 8.70 21.93
C GLU A 433 -5.35 8.92 23.24
N ILE A 434 -5.83 10.14 23.54
CA ILE A 434 -6.68 10.39 24.71
C ILE A 434 -7.96 9.55 24.62
N LYS A 435 -8.59 9.47 23.44
CA LYS A 435 -9.80 8.65 23.22
C LYS A 435 -9.62 7.22 23.73
N LYS A 436 -8.46 6.61 23.48
CA LYS A 436 -8.15 5.23 23.88
C LYS A 436 -7.94 5.06 25.39
N LEU A 437 -7.61 6.14 26.09
CA LEU A 437 -7.25 6.14 27.51
C LEU A 437 -8.39 6.69 28.41
N ASP A 438 -9.12 7.69 27.94
CA ASP A 438 -10.20 8.39 28.64
C ASP A 438 -11.16 9.06 27.64
N GLN A 439 -12.23 8.34 27.27
CA GLN A 439 -13.26 8.80 26.33
C GLN A 439 -13.91 10.11 26.78
N LYS A 440 -14.18 10.29 28.08
CA LYS A 440 -14.85 11.49 28.60
C LYS A 440 -13.97 12.72 28.43
N ARG A 441 -12.68 12.60 28.71
CA ARG A 441 -11.71 13.69 28.51
C ARG A 441 -11.53 14.01 27.02
N PHE A 442 -11.49 12.98 26.16
CA PHE A 442 -11.48 13.17 24.71
C PHE A 442 -12.71 13.95 24.23
N ASP A 443 -13.92 13.55 24.61
CA ASP A 443 -15.16 14.20 24.19
C ASP A 443 -15.16 15.68 24.59
N ALA A 444 -14.73 16.00 25.82
CA ALA A 444 -14.64 17.38 26.30
C ALA A 444 -13.62 18.22 25.50
N LEU A 445 -12.43 17.67 25.22
CA LEU A 445 -11.37 18.36 24.47
C LEU A 445 -11.73 18.50 22.98
N LEU A 446 -12.37 17.50 22.39
CA LEU A 446 -12.85 17.55 21.01
C LEU A 446 -13.95 18.59 20.86
N LEU A 447 -14.91 18.65 21.79
CA LEU A 447 -15.97 19.66 21.77
C LEU A 447 -15.38 21.08 21.78
N ALA A 448 -14.42 21.33 22.69
CA ALA A 448 -13.71 22.61 22.74
C ALA A 448 -12.89 22.88 21.46
N THR A 449 -12.32 21.84 20.85
CA THR A 449 -11.59 21.94 19.58
C THR A 449 -12.49 22.38 18.44
N ILE A 450 -13.66 21.75 18.29
CA ILE A 450 -14.63 22.08 17.24
C ILE A 450 -15.17 23.49 17.46
N GLU A 451 -15.57 23.83 18.70
CA GLU A 451 -16.13 25.15 19.02
C GLU A 451 -15.16 26.31 18.70
N ASN A 452 -13.86 26.08 18.88
CA ASN A 452 -12.80 27.05 18.60
C ASN A 452 -12.20 26.93 17.20
N PHE A 453 -12.76 26.08 16.31
CA PHE A 453 -12.27 25.95 14.96
C PHE A 453 -12.43 27.28 14.18
N PRO A 454 -11.40 27.76 13.46
CA PRO A 454 -11.47 29.06 12.79
C PRO A 454 -12.55 29.05 11.70
N LYS A 455 -13.12 30.24 11.44
CA LYS A 455 -14.12 30.40 10.36
C LYS A 455 -13.52 30.14 8.98
N ASP A 456 -12.27 30.53 8.77
CA ASP A 456 -11.55 30.33 7.50
C ASP A 456 -10.08 29.99 7.80
N VAL A 457 -9.37 29.47 6.82
CA VAL A 457 -7.95 29.11 6.90
C VAL A 457 -7.15 29.73 5.75
N PRO A 458 -5.88 30.10 5.98
CA PRO A 458 -4.99 30.48 4.89
C PRO A 458 -4.59 29.25 4.07
N GLY A 459 -4.37 29.46 2.76
CA GLY A 459 -3.89 28.41 1.86
C GLY A 459 -4.99 27.45 1.39
N LYS A 460 -4.59 26.27 0.92
CA LYS A 460 -5.50 25.29 0.30
C LYS A 460 -6.36 24.59 1.34
N TYR A 461 -7.66 24.47 1.06
CA TYR A 461 -8.61 23.84 1.97
C TYR A 461 -8.33 22.35 2.20
N ALA A 462 -7.88 21.62 1.17
CA ALA A 462 -7.50 20.21 1.27
C ALA A 462 -6.34 19.94 2.26
N LEU A 463 -5.58 20.97 2.63
CA LEU A 463 -4.48 20.86 3.59
C LEU A 463 -4.88 21.35 4.99
N CYS A 464 -6.13 21.77 5.18
CA CYS A 464 -6.63 22.21 6.47
C CYS A 464 -7.01 21.02 7.35
N ASN A 465 -7.25 21.28 8.63
CA ASN A 465 -7.51 20.23 9.63
C ASN A 465 -9.00 19.96 9.85
N ALA A 466 -9.88 20.47 9.00
CA ALA A 466 -11.33 20.32 9.12
C ALA A 466 -11.76 18.85 8.96
N GLY A 467 -11.41 18.19 7.85
CA GLY A 467 -11.71 16.78 7.62
C GLY A 467 -11.23 15.88 8.77
N PRO A 468 -9.94 15.91 9.16
CA PRO A 468 -9.46 15.14 10.30
C PRO A 468 -10.20 15.38 11.63
N ILE A 469 -10.74 16.58 11.88
CA ILE A 469 -11.56 16.86 13.08
C ILE A 469 -12.96 16.27 12.94
N ALA A 470 -13.57 16.40 11.76
CA ALA A 470 -14.87 15.80 11.47
C ALA A 470 -14.81 14.27 11.61
N ALA A 471 -13.74 13.64 11.14
CA ALA A 471 -13.49 12.21 11.34
C ALA A 471 -13.44 11.84 12.84
N LEU A 472 -12.80 12.67 13.69
CA LEU A 472 -12.80 12.47 15.15
C LEU A 472 -14.18 12.67 15.79
N ALA A 473 -15.04 13.51 15.22
CA ALA A 473 -16.41 13.70 15.71
C ALA A 473 -17.25 12.42 15.61
N ILE A 474 -17.03 11.61 14.56
CA ILE A 474 -17.66 10.28 14.42
C ILE A 474 -17.24 9.34 15.55
N GLU A 475 -16.09 9.58 16.17
CA GLU A 475 -15.57 8.76 17.25
C GLU A 475 -16.03 9.21 18.65
N SER A 476 -16.77 10.31 18.73
CA SER A 476 -17.24 10.86 20.00
C SER A 476 -18.52 10.17 20.47
N THR A 477 -18.62 9.99 21.79
CA THR A 477 -19.86 9.49 22.42
C THR A 477 -20.74 10.61 22.94
N ASP A 478 -20.29 11.87 22.87
CA ASP A 478 -21.01 13.02 23.39
C ASP A 478 -21.96 13.60 22.32
N PRO A 479 -23.28 13.52 22.52
CA PRO A 479 -24.24 14.01 21.52
C PRO A 479 -24.12 15.52 21.25
N ARG A 480 -23.51 16.29 22.15
CA ARG A 480 -23.29 17.74 21.97
C ARG A 480 -22.34 18.05 20.81
N VAL A 481 -21.43 17.12 20.48
CA VAL A 481 -20.47 17.28 19.38
C VAL A 481 -21.17 17.57 18.06
N TRP A 482 -22.26 16.86 17.75
CA TRP A 482 -23.01 17.02 16.50
C TRP A 482 -23.62 18.41 16.34
N ALA A 483 -24.25 18.94 17.39
CA ALA A 483 -24.86 20.27 17.35
C ALA A 483 -23.79 21.38 17.23
N VAL A 484 -22.65 21.24 17.91
CA VAL A 484 -21.54 22.18 17.80
C VAL A 484 -20.89 22.10 16.41
N LEU A 485 -20.73 20.90 15.86
CA LEU A 485 -20.19 20.69 14.52
C LEU A 485 -21.07 21.32 13.44
N GLU A 486 -22.40 21.12 13.50
CA GLU A 486 -23.35 21.77 12.59
C GLU A 486 -23.24 23.30 12.66
N LYS A 487 -23.22 23.87 13.88
CA LYS A 487 -23.07 25.30 14.10
C LYS A 487 -21.75 25.83 13.52
N VAL A 488 -20.66 25.08 13.69
CA VAL A 488 -19.33 25.46 13.20
C VAL A 488 -19.26 25.38 11.69
N ALA A 489 -19.74 24.30 11.07
CA ALA A 489 -19.80 24.18 9.62
C ALA A 489 -20.63 25.30 8.97
N LYS A 490 -21.78 25.68 9.55
CA LYS A 490 -22.62 26.79 9.05
C LYS A 490 -21.93 28.14 9.08
N ARG A 491 -21.08 28.42 10.08
CA ARG A 491 -20.37 29.72 10.18
C ARG A 491 -19.04 29.76 9.41
N SER A 492 -18.56 28.61 8.95
CA SER A 492 -17.28 28.50 8.27
C SER A 492 -17.37 29.00 6.83
N ALA A 493 -16.24 29.45 6.29
CA ALA A 493 -16.04 29.70 4.88
C ALA A 493 -16.30 28.43 4.08
N LEU A 494 -16.74 28.62 2.84
CA LEU A 494 -17.18 27.55 1.95
C LEU A 494 -16.23 26.34 1.93
N GLY A 495 -14.92 26.55 1.71
CA GLY A 495 -13.99 25.42 1.63
C GLY A 495 -13.80 24.68 2.96
N VAL A 496 -13.72 25.39 4.09
CA VAL A 496 -13.69 24.74 5.41
C VAL A 496 -14.98 23.95 5.67
N ARG A 497 -16.13 24.51 5.29
CA ARG A 497 -17.44 23.84 5.41
C ARG A 497 -17.47 22.54 4.60
N MET A 498 -16.99 22.55 3.37
CA MET A 498 -16.92 21.37 2.51
C MET A 498 -16.04 20.27 3.11
N GLU A 499 -14.86 20.62 3.62
CA GLU A 499 -13.97 19.66 4.31
C GLU A 499 -14.56 19.10 5.62
N LEU A 500 -15.33 19.91 6.37
CA LEU A 500 -16.03 19.38 7.56
C LEU A 500 -17.10 18.37 7.16
N LEU A 501 -17.76 18.55 6.01
CA LEU A 501 -18.87 17.69 5.59
C LEU A 501 -18.39 16.39 4.91
N SER A 502 -17.19 16.39 4.33
CA SER A 502 -16.72 15.28 3.48
C SER A 502 -16.53 13.95 4.18
N GLU A 503 -16.32 13.95 5.49
CA GLU A 503 -16.14 12.72 6.28
C GLU A 503 -17.45 11.99 6.56
N PHE A 504 -18.61 12.61 6.29
CA PHE A 504 -19.90 12.05 6.67
C PHE A 504 -20.61 11.30 5.55
N GLY A 505 -20.08 11.28 4.33
CA GLY A 505 -20.70 10.61 3.18
C GLY A 505 -20.43 9.11 3.03
N ASP A 506 -19.48 8.53 3.78
CA ASP A 506 -19.08 7.12 3.58
C ASP A 506 -20.18 6.11 3.99
N PRO A 507 -20.78 5.34 3.06
CA PRO A 507 -21.80 4.35 3.39
C PRO A 507 -21.27 3.14 4.18
N GLN A 508 -19.95 2.90 4.21
CA GLN A 508 -19.35 1.82 5.00
C GLN A 508 -19.20 2.18 6.47
N GLU A 509 -19.18 3.48 6.79
CA GLU A 509 -19.23 3.93 8.17
C GLU A 509 -20.67 3.73 8.69
N LEU A 510 -20.84 2.89 9.71
CA LEU A 510 -22.16 2.56 10.25
C LEU A 510 -22.47 3.29 11.56
N ARG A 511 -21.46 3.90 12.20
CA ARG A 511 -21.62 4.64 13.46
C ARG A 511 -22.41 5.93 13.22
N HIS A 512 -23.23 6.29 14.21
CA HIS A 512 -23.96 7.56 14.26
C HIS A 512 -24.73 7.89 12.97
N ARG A 513 -25.29 6.87 12.31
CA ARG A 513 -26.01 7.03 11.04
C ARG A 513 -27.07 8.13 11.11
N VAL A 514 -27.83 8.19 12.20
CA VAL A 514 -28.92 9.17 12.37
C VAL A 514 -28.37 10.59 12.47
N GLU A 515 -27.33 10.80 13.26
CA GLU A 515 -26.70 12.10 13.47
C GLU A 515 -26.02 12.60 12.19
N ARG A 516 -25.36 11.71 11.44
CA ARG A 516 -24.76 12.03 10.14
C ARG A 516 -25.79 12.45 9.11
N LEU A 517 -26.89 11.69 9.00
CA LEU A 517 -28.01 12.04 8.13
C LEU A 517 -28.59 13.41 8.51
N ARG A 518 -28.79 13.69 9.81
CA ARG A 518 -29.29 14.99 10.29
C ARG A 518 -28.32 16.13 9.99
N LEU A 519 -27.02 15.92 10.21
CA LEU A 519 -25.99 16.92 9.95
C LEU A 519 -25.95 17.30 8.48
N LEU A 520 -25.82 16.33 7.56
CA LEU A 520 -25.80 16.59 6.12
C LEU A 520 -27.11 17.24 5.64
N ALA A 521 -28.25 16.81 6.17
CA ALA A 521 -29.55 17.38 5.83
C ALA A 521 -29.66 18.88 6.12
N ALA A 522 -28.94 19.39 7.12
CA ALA A 522 -28.93 20.80 7.48
C ALA A 522 -28.31 21.71 6.40
N PHE A 523 -27.67 21.13 5.38
CA PHE A 523 -27.00 21.83 4.27
C PHE A 523 -27.68 21.59 2.91
N LEU A 524 -28.82 20.89 2.85
CA LEU A 524 -29.56 20.65 1.60
C LEU A 524 -30.18 21.92 0.98
N ASP A 525 -30.11 23.06 1.67
CA ASP A 525 -30.56 24.38 1.22
C ASP A 525 -29.39 25.37 1.02
N ASP A 526 -28.15 24.94 1.26
CA ASP A 526 -26.96 25.78 1.14
C ASP A 526 -26.54 25.93 -0.34
N SER A 527 -26.83 27.08 -0.93
CA SER A 527 -26.57 27.38 -2.33
C SER A 527 -25.23 28.07 -2.58
N GLU A 528 -24.31 28.11 -1.60
CA GLU A 528 -22.98 28.62 -1.86
C GLU A 528 -22.26 27.74 -2.90
N LEU A 529 -21.68 28.38 -3.92
CA LEU A 529 -21.06 27.72 -5.07
C LEU A 529 -19.55 27.61 -4.88
N GLN A 530 -19.03 26.39 -4.85
CA GLN A 530 -17.60 26.13 -5.01
C GLN A 530 -17.25 26.25 -6.49
N ASP A 531 -16.22 27.02 -6.82
CA ASP A 531 -15.71 27.19 -8.17
C ASP A 531 -14.18 27.16 -8.13
N VAL A 532 -13.60 26.05 -8.57
CA VAL A 532 -12.15 25.80 -8.51
C VAL A 532 -11.37 26.83 -9.34
N LYS A 533 -11.99 27.40 -10.37
CA LYS A 533 -11.36 28.41 -11.24
C LYS A 533 -11.39 29.80 -10.61
N ALA A 534 -12.35 30.06 -9.72
CA ALA A 534 -12.47 31.35 -9.05
C ALA A 534 -11.58 31.46 -7.80
N ASP A 535 -11.25 30.34 -7.15
CA ASP A 535 -10.41 30.32 -5.95
C ASP A 535 -9.48 29.09 -5.96
N GLU A 536 -8.18 29.35 -6.17
CA GLU A 536 -7.15 28.31 -6.24
C GLU A 536 -6.96 27.52 -4.93
N ARG A 537 -7.55 27.98 -3.81
CA ARG A 537 -7.55 27.24 -2.54
C ARG A 537 -8.34 25.92 -2.64
N PHE A 538 -9.18 25.75 -3.66
CA PHE A 538 -9.90 24.51 -3.95
C PHE A 538 -9.11 23.48 -4.80
N VAL A 539 -7.82 23.70 -5.07
CA VAL A 539 -7.02 22.80 -5.91
C VAL A 539 -6.39 21.67 -5.07
N ILE A 540 -6.51 20.40 -5.54
CA ILE A 540 -5.97 19.12 -4.98
C ILE A 540 -6.91 18.53 -3.89
N PRO A 541 -7.11 17.19 -3.77
CA PRO A 541 -8.44 16.64 -3.48
C PRO A 541 -9.02 17.22 -2.19
N ASN A 542 -10.05 18.05 -2.37
CA ASN A 542 -10.84 18.71 -1.35
C ASN A 542 -12.28 18.17 -1.35
N GLY A 543 -13.12 18.61 -0.42
CA GLY A 543 -14.56 18.42 -0.51
C GLY A 543 -15.09 18.89 -1.87
N GLY A 544 -15.65 17.99 -2.66
CA GLY A 544 -16.18 18.29 -3.99
C GLY A 544 -15.16 18.27 -5.15
N TYR A 545 -13.92 17.82 -4.96
CA TYR A 545 -12.85 17.83 -5.98
C TYR A 545 -13.18 17.17 -7.33
N ARG A 546 -14.22 16.32 -7.35
CA ARG A 546 -14.73 15.68 -8.57
C ARG A 546 -15.48 16.63 -9.49
N HIS A 547 -15.72 17.86 -9.06
CA HIS A 547 -16.48 18.87 -9.80
C HIS A 547 -15.69 20.19 -9.84
N ASP A 548 -15.50 20.74 -11.05
CA ASP A 548 -14.99 22.10 -11.24
C ASP A 548 -15.87 23.13 -10.51
N ARG A 549 -17.19 22.88 -10.51
CA ARG A 549 -18.22 23.75 -9.94
C ARG A 549 -19.30 22.91 -9.28
N ILE A 550 -19.58 23.14 -8.00
CA ILE A 550 -20.64 22.44 -7.25
C ILE A 550 -21.16 23.32 -6.12
N GLU A 551 -22.49 23.35 -5.93
CA GLU A 551 -23.09 23.99 -4.76
C GLU A 551 -23.03 23.06 -3.54
N VAL A 552 -22.91 23.59 -2.33
CA VAL A 552 -22.87 22.76 -1.10
C VAL A 552 -24.05 21.79 -1.03
N ARG A 553 -25.28 22.27 -1.31
CA ARG A 553 -26.50 21.46 -1.33
C ARG A 553 -26.46 20.29 -2.31
N ASP A 554 -25.72 20.41 -3.41
CA ASP A 554 -25.59 19.36 -4.42
C ASP A 554 -24.54 18.34 -4.02
N TYR A 555 -23.43 18.83 -3.45
CA TYR A 555 -22.41 17.98 -2.85
C TYR A 555 -23.02 17.08 -1.75
N VAL A 556 -23.71 17.66 -0.75
CA VAL A 556 -24.30 16.87 0.33
C VAL A 556 -25.45 15.98 -0.14
N ALA A 557 -26.11 16.32 -1.25
CA ALA A 557 -27.14 15.47 -1.83
C ALA A 557 -26.55 14.19 -2.43
N LEU A 558 -25.33 14.23 -2.97
CA LEU A 558 -24.62 13.02 -3.41
C LEU A 558 -24.22 12.16 -2.22
N ASP A 559 -23.62 12.74 -1.18
CA ASP A 559 -23.24 12.02 0.04
C ASP A 559 -24.45 11.37 0.71
N LEU A 560 -25.57 12.11 0.83
CA LEU A 560 -26.83 11.56 1.35
C LEU A 560 -27.43 10.48 0.44
N ALA A 561 -27.32 10.62 -0.88
CA ALA A 561 -27.79 9.61 -1.81
C ALA A 561 -27.05 8.29 -1.60
N ASP A 562 -25.72 8.33 -1.44
CA ASP A 562 -24.90 7.14 -1.16
C ASP A 562 -25.29 6.50 0.17
N LEU A 563 -25.45 7.29 1.25
CA LEU A 563 -25.89 6.78 2.57
C LEU A 563 -27.29 6.15 2.55
N LEU A 564 -28.18 6.65 1.68
CA LEU A 564 -29.57 6.19 1.53
C LEU A 564 -29.72 5.15 0.42
N GLU A 565 -28.61 4.67 -0.15
CA GLU A 565 -28.57 3.69 -1.25
C GLU A 565 -29.36 4.13 -2.51
N ILE A 566 -29.46 5.45 -2.73
CA ILE A 566 -30.09 6.04 -3.90
C ILE A 566 -29.07 6.04 -5.03
N LYS A 567 -29.32 5.24 -6.07
CA LYS A 567 -28.45 5.19 -7.24
C LYS A 567 -28.51 6.50 -8.02
N VAL A 568 -27.44 7.28 -7.97
CA VAL A 568 -27.23 8.47 -8.82
C VAL A 568 -26.24 8.11 -9.91
N LYS A 569 -26.62 8.29 -11.18
CA LYS A 569 -25.70 8.09 -12.30
C LYS A 569 -24.57 9.13 -12.21
N PRO A 570 -23.28 8.72 -12.23
CA PRO A 570 -22.18 9.66 -12.30
C PRO A 570 -22.27 10.52 -13.57
N LYS A 571 -21.99 11.81 -13.40
CA LYS A 571 -22.06 12.82 -14.46
C LYS A 571 -21.25 14.04 -14.01
N ASP A 572 -20.32 14.49 -14.84
CA ASP A 572 -19.45 15.62 -14.53
C ASP A 572 -20.24 16.93 -14.39
N VAL A 573 -21.19 17.14 -15.32
CA VAL A 573 -22.01 18.34 -15.40
C VAL A 573 -23.50 17.97 -15.35
N ARG A 574 -24.20 18.46 -14.33
CA ARG A 574 -25.65 18.30 -14.18
C ARG A 574 -26.36 19.65 -14.36
N THR A 575 -27.55 19.59 -14.93
CA THR A 575 -28.45 20.74 -15.05
C THR A 575 -29.12 21.03 -13.70
N PRO A 576 -29.61 22.27 -13.47
CA PRO A 576 -30.35 22.60 -12.26
C PRO A 576 -31.57 21.69 -12.01
N ALA A 577 -32.24 21.22 -13.06
CA ALA A 577 -33.38 20.31 -12.97
C ALA A 577 -32.97 18.91 -12.48
N GLU A 578 -31.86 18.37 -13.00
CA GLU A 578 -31.30 17.09 -12.55
C GLU A 578 -30.90 17.16 -11.06
N TRP A 579 -30.26 18.25 -10.64
CA TRP A 579 -29.94 18.47 -9.23
C TRP A 579 -31.19 18.58 -8.35
N ALA A 580 -32.21 19.32 -8.79
CA ALA A 580 -33.47 19.42 -8.07
C ALA A 580 -34.15 18.05 -7.89
N GLU A 581 -34.10 17.19 -8.92
CA GLU A 581 -34.62 15.82 -8.85
C GLU A 581 -33.87 14.97 -7.80
N ILE A 582 -32.52 15.00 -7.80
CA ILE A 582 -31.71 14.28 -6.82
C ILE A 582 -32.05 14.74 -5.40
N ARG A 583 -32.06 16.06 -5.16
CA ARG A 583 -32.39 16.65 -3.85
C ARG A 583 -33.80 16.26 -3.39
N ALA A 584 -34.79 16.24 -4.30
CA ALA A 584 -36.15 15.82 -3.98
C ALA A 584 -36.21 14.34 -3.52
N LYS A 585 -35.57 13.44 -4.26
CA LYS A 585 -35.48 12.00 -3.90
C LYS A 585 -34.77 11.80 -2.56
N VAL A 586 -33.66 12.52 -2.34
CA VAL A 586 -32.90 12.49 -1.08
C VAL A 586 -33.78 12.94 0.08
N ARG A 587 -34.47 14.07 -0.02
CA ARG A 587 -35.36 14.59 1.04
C ARG A 587 -36.48 13.60 1.38
N GLU A 588 -37.08 12.97 0.37
CA GLU A 588 -38.15 11.99 0.55
C GLU A 588 -37.64 10.73 1.29
N SER A 589 -36.52 10.16 0.86
CA SER A 589 -35.89 9.01 1.50
C SER A 589 -35.38 9.31 2.90
N LEU A 590 -34.75 10.47 3.09
CA LEU A 590 -34.28 10.94 4.38
C LEU A 590 -35.43 11.06 5.38
N LYS A 591 -36.56 11.65 4.99
CA LYS A 591 -37.75 11.75 5.84
C LYS A 591 -38.22 10.38 6.29
N ARG A 592 -38.34 9.42 5.36
CA ARG A 592 -38.72 8.03 5.69
C ARG A 592 -37.74 7.39 6.68
N GLU A 593 -36.43 7.56 6.46
CA GLU A 593 -35.40 6.97 7.30
C GLU A 593 -35.43 7.56 8.72
N LEU A 594 -35.50 8.88 8.85
CA LEU A 594 -35.54 9.55 10.16
C LEU A 594 -36.85 9.29 10.92
N ASP A 595 -37.98 9.12 10.22
CA ASP A 595 -39.26 8.79 10.86
C ASP A 595 -39.30 7.35 11.38
N LYS A 596 -38.56 6.41 10.76
CA LYS A 596 -38.41 5.02 11.29
C LYS A 596 -37.59 4.95 12.57
N MET A 597 -36.80 5.99 12.86
CA MET A 597 -35.85 6.03 13.98
C MET A 597 -36.40 6.82 15.18
N LYS A 598 -37.61 7.40 15.07
CA LYS A 598 -38.37 7.96 16.18
C LYS A 598 -39.23 6.87 16.80
#